data_AF-A0A5C7XAL7-F1
#
_entry.id   AF-A0A5C7XAL7-F1
#
_cell.length_a   1.000
_cell.length_b   1.000
_cell.length_c   1.000
_cell.angle_alpha   90.00
_cell.angle_beta   90.00
_cell.angle_gamma   90.00
#
_symmetry.space_group_name_H-M   'P 1'
#
loop_
_entity.id
_entity.type
_entity.pdbx_description
1 polymer ?
#
loop_
_entity_poly.entity_id
_entity_poly.type
_entity_poly.pdbx_seq_one_letter_code
_entity_poly.pdbx_strand_id
1 'polypeptide(L)'
;MTNQAQNIELNIAEQQRNANRDYYELNLPVSMKVYMATRSDEELDRVALGNQRMFKYRFGLNANSVVRTKIIAIKNRYNLTDIEVKTLIKSGQIRVNQNKVLVTPDKVSPIIGFVILVIISFVCGINLFAITGSSSVSVWGILLALGTILSVWGICIYHIKKFMVAPWQTLKHSGVLKDLPKIKILDSLRVRSFTIE
;
A
#
# COMPACT_ATOMS: atom_id res chain seq x y z
N MET A 1 -33.17 -34.85 34.11
CA MET A 1 -33.05 -33.60 33.33
C MET A 1 -31.81 -33.73 32.44
N THR A 2 -31.97 -34.12 31.18
CA THR A 2 -30.86 -34.31 30.23
C THR A 2 -30.89 -33.17 29.20
N ASN A 3 -29.82 -32.36 29.20
CA ASN A 3 -29.62 -31.28 28.25
C ASN A 3 -29.41 -31.86 26.85
N GLN A 4 -30.38 -31.69 25.95
CA GLN A 4 -30.18 -31.91 24.52
C GLN A 4 -29.40 -30.72 23.97
N ALA A 5 -28.15 -30.96 23.59
CA ALA A 5 -27.39 -30.02 22.78
C ALA A 5 -28.11 -29.87 21.43
N GLN A 6 -28.54 -28.64 21.13
CA GLN A 6 -29.25 -28.30 19.91
C GLN A 6 -28.27 -28.38 18.74
N ASN A 7 -28.25 -29.51 18.03
CA ASN A 7 -27.50 -29.65 16.79
C ASN A 7 -28.21 -28.86 15.69
N ILE A 8 -27.59 -27.79 15.22
CA ILE A 8 -28.09 -27.00 14.10
C ILE A 8 -27.67 -27.71 12.81
N GLU A 9 -28.59 -28.43 12.17
CA GLU A 9 -28.38 -28.99 10.83
C GLU A 9 -28.67 -27.91 9.77
N LEU A 10 -27.61 -27.39 9.14
CA LEU A 10 -27.72 -26.48 7.99
C LEU A 10 -27.85 -27.28 6.70
N ASN A 11 -29.03 -27.30 6.11
CA ASN A 11 -29.30 -27.96 4.82
C ASN A 11 -29.04 -26.98 3.66
N ILE A 12 -27.92 -27.15 2.96
CA ILE A 12 -27.59 -26.37 1.76
C ILE A 12 -28.18 -27.12 0.57
N ALA A 13 -29.25 -26.57 0.00
CA ALA A 13 -30.23 -27.23 -0.87
C ALA A 13 -29.71 -27.84 -2.20
N GLU A 14 -28.41 -27.86 -2.48
CA GLU A 14 -27.83 -28.43 -3.72
C GLU A 14 -26.68 -29.43 -3.49
N GLN A 15 -26.24 -29.66 -2.24
CA GLN A 15 -25.20 -30.65 -1.95
C GLN A 15 -25.85 -31.90 -1.36
N GLN A 16 -26.20 -32.81 -2.26
CA GLN A 16 -26.75 -34.14 -2.01
C GLN A 16 -25.97 -34.86 -0.89
N ARG A 17 -26.67 -35.27 0.19
CA ARG A 17 -26.12 -36.15 1.23
C ARG A 17 -25.65 -37.46 0.59
N ASN A 18 -24.35 -37.63 0.39
CA ASN A 18 -23.78 -38.91 -0.01
C ASN A 18 -23.86 -39.86 1.20
N ALA A 19 -24.51 -41.01 1.05
CA ALA A 19 -24.86 -41.92 2.15
C ALA A 19 -23.66 -42.72 2.73
N ASN A 20 -22.41 -42.36 2.36
CA ASN A 20 -21.23 -43.17 2.64
C ASN A 20 -20.25 -42.57 3.67
N ARG A 21 -20.71 -41.68 4.57
CA ARG A 21 -19.84 -40.99 5.56
C ARG A 21 -18.69 -40.17 4.95
N ASP A 22 -18.76 -39.86 3.66
CA ASP A 22 -17.89 -38.89 3.01
C ASP A 22 -18.36 -37.49 3.41
N TYR A 23 -17.84 -37.00 4.54
CA TYR A 23 -18.05 -35.61 4.94
C TYR A 23 -17.34 -34.71 3.94
N TYR A 24 -18.08 -33.81 3.31
CA TYR A 24 -17.46 -32.67 2.66
C TYR A 24 -16.94 -31.74 3.75
N GLU A 25 -15.62 -31.78 3.99
CA GLU A 25 -14.96 -30.78 4.83
C GLU A 25 -15.01 -29.42 4.11
N LEU A 26 -16.08 -28.68 4.38
CA LEU A 26 -16.19 -27.29 3.98
C LEU A 26 -15.23 -26.49 4.88
N ASN A 27 -13.99 -26.34 4.42
CA ASN A 27 -13.02 -25.41 5.00
C ASN A 27 -13.46 -23.97 4.69
N LEU A 28 -14.47 -23.51 5.43
CA LEU A 28 -14.87 -22.11 5.44
C LEU A 28 -13.73 -21.33 6.11
N PRO A 29 -13.08 -20.40 5.39
CA PRO A 29 -11.99 -19.64 5.97
C PRO A 29 -12.54 -18.79 7.10
N VAL A 30 -12.06 -19.04 8.32
CA VAL A 30 -12.44 -18.29 9.52
C VAL A 30 -12.02 -16.81 9.43
N SER A 31 -11.05 -16.50 8.56
CA SER A 31 -10.64 -15.11 8.30
C SER A 31 -10.26 -14.87 6.83
N MET A 32 -10.38 -13.61 6.41
CA MET A 32 -9.94 -13.15 5.09
C MET A 32 -8.46 -13.45 4.81
N LYS A 33 -7.61 -13.47 5.85
CA LYS A 33 -6.19 -13.82 5.72
C LYS A 33 -6.01 -15.27 5.29
N VAL A 34 -6.73 -16.19 5.94
CA VAL A 34 -6.69 -17.62 5.62
C VAL A 34 -7.26 -17.85 4.22
N TYR A 35 -8.35 -17.16 3.87
CA TYR A 35 -8.91 -17.21 2.51
C TYR A 35 -7.89 -16.79 1.45
N MET A 36 -7.18 -15.68 1.68
CA MET A 36 -6.15 -15.21 0.75
C MET A 36 -4.93 -16.15 0.66
N ALA A 37 -4.51 -16.75 1.78
CA ALA A 37 -3.35 -17.64 1.80
C ALA A 37 -3.59 -18.98 1.10
N THR A 38 -4.85 -19.36 0.90
CA THR A 38 -5.26 -20.69 0.40
C THR A 38 -5.70 -20.67 -1.06
N ARG A 39 -5.77 -19.49 -1.70
CA ARG A 39 -6.30 -19.32 -3.06
C ARG A 39 -5.26 -18.69 -3.97
N SER A 40 -5.36 -18.97 -5.26
CA SER A 40 -4.46 -18.40 -6.26
C SER A 40 -4.77 -16.92 -6.49
N ASP A 41 -3.78 -16.18 -6.96
CA ASP A 41 -3.92 -14.75 -7.23
C ASP A 41 -5.00 -14.45 -8.28
N GLU A 42 -5.18 -15.34 -9.27
CA GLU A 42 -6.22 -15.22 -10.30
C GLU A 42 -7.63 -15.38 -9.71
N GLU A 43 -7.79 -16.32 -8.78
CA GLU A 43 -9.06 -16.51 -8.08
C GLU A 43 -9.37 -15.31 -7.19
N LEU A 44 -8.37 -14.80 -6.47
CA LEU A 44 -8.50 -13.60 -5.65
C LEU A 44 -8.83 -12.36 -6.49
N ASP A 45 -8.27 -12.24 -7.70
CA ASP A 45 -8.55 -11.17 -8.66
C ASP A 45 -10.00 -11.23 -9.13
N ARG A 46 -10.46 -12.42 -9.56
CA ARG A 46 -11.85 -12.65 -9.94
C ARG A 46 -12.82 -12.28 -8.83
N VAL A 47 -12.56 -12.69 -7.60
CA VAL A 47 -13.41 -12.39 -6.45
C VAL A 47 -13.39 -10.90 -6.11
N ALA A 48 -12.24 -10.23 -6.21
CA ALA A 48 -12.12 -8.81 -5.92
C ALA A 48 -12.89 -7.91 -6.93
N LEU A 49 -13.05 -8.34 -8.18
CA LEU A 49 -13.88 -7.65 -9.18
C LEU A 49 -15.35 -7.57 -8.76
N GLY A 50 -15.89 -8.66 -8.21
CA GLY A 50 -17.27 -8.72 -7.72
C GLY A 50 -17.42 -8.13 -6.31
N ASN A 51 -16.48 -8.40 -5.41
CA ASN A 51 -16.59 -8.13 -3.99
C ASN A 51 -15.74 -6.91 -3.55
N GLN A 52 -16.42 -5.81 -3.21
CA GLN A 52 -15.73 -4.58 -2.81
C GLN A 52 -15.00 -4.71 -1.46
N ARG A 53 -15.49 -5.54 -0.54
CA ARG A 53 -14.79 -5.77 0.75
C ARG A 53 -13.46 -6.49 0.51
N MET A 54 -13.45 -7.47 -0.39
CA MET A 54 -12.24 -8.16 -0.80
C MET A 54 -11.24 -7.19 -1.45
N PHE A 55 -11.74 -6.37 -2.38
CA PHE A 55 -10.91 -5.36 -3.04
C PHE A 55 -10.28 -4.37 -2.06
N LYS A 56 -11.07 -3.85 -1.11
CA LYS A 56 -10.58 -2.94 -0.06
C LYS A 56 -9.53 -3.60 0.83
N TYR A 57 -9.69 -4.88 1.15
CA TYR A 57 -8.73 -5.60 1.97
C TYR A 57 -7.35 -5.70 1.28
N ARG A 58 -7.36 -6.07 -0.01
CA ARG A 58 -6.15 -6.22 -0.84
C ARG A 58 -5.47 -4.87 -1.11
N PHE A 59 -6.20 -3.93 -1.70
CA PHE A 59 -5.62 -2.69 -2.24
C PHE A 59 -5.80 -1.46 -1.35
N GLY A 60 -6.61 -1.54 -0.29
CA GLY A 60 -6.75 -0.50 0.72
C GLY A 60 -7.68 0.67 0.36
N LEU A 61 -8.42 0.60 -0.75
CA LEU A 61 -9.39 1.64 -1.15
C LEU A 61 -10.77 1.07 -1.48
N ASN A 62 -11.77 1.94 -1.45
CA ASN A 62 -13.10 1.68 -2.02
C ASN A 62 -13.12 2.15 -3.48
N ALA A 63 -13.57 1.30 -4.39
CA ALA A 63 -13.54 1.55 -5.83
C ALA A 63 -14.78 0.97 -6.53
N ASN A 64 -15.27 1.65 -7.56
CA ASN A 64 -16.32 1.11 -8.43
C ASN A 64 -15.79 -0.05 -9.29
N SER A 65 -16.67 -0.79 -9.97
CA SER A 65 -16.29 -1.94 -10.80
C SER A 65 -15.22 -1.58 -11.85
N VAL A 66 -15.37 -0.45 -12.54
CA VAL A 66 -14.44 0.02 -13.58
C VAL A 66 -13.03 0.21 -13.03
N VAL A 67 -12.90 0.92 -11.90
CA VAL A 67 -11.61 1.17 -11.25
C VAL A 67 -11.00 -0.13 -10.74
N ARG A 68 -11.81 -1.04 -10.18
CA ARG A 68 -11.33 -2.37 -9.73
C ARG A 68 -10.72 -3.17 -10.88
N THR A 69 -11.39 -3.21 -12.03
CA THR A 69 -10.89 -3.86 -13.24
C THR A 69 -9.57 -3.24 -13.71
N LYS A 70 -9.49 -1.90 -13.76
CA LYS A 70 -8.26 -1.21 -14.18
C LYS A 70 -7.07 -1.47 -13.25
N ILE A 71 -7.30 -1.49 -11.93
CA ILE A 71 -6.24 -1.77 -10.95
C ILE A 71 -5.71 -3.19 -11.10
N ILE A 72 -6.59 -4.17 -11.28
CA ILE A 72 -6.20 -5.57 -11.50
C ILE A 72 -5.49 -5.73 -12.85
N ALA A 73 -5.95 -5.04 -13.90
CA ALA A 73 -5.26 -5.04 -15.19
C ALA A 73 -3.83 -4.47 -15.09
N ILE A 74 -3.63 -3.39 -14.34
CA ILE A 74 -2.29 -2.82 -14.08
C ILE A 74 -1.43 -3.80 -13.28
N LYS A 75 -2.00 -4.44 -12.24
CA LYS A 75 -1.32 -5.47 -11.46
C LYS A 75 -0.76 -6.56 -12.38
N ASN A 76 -1.60 -7.11 -13.25
CA ASN A 76 -1.25 -8.24 -14.11
C ASN A 76 -0.31 -7.84 -15.24
N ARG A 77 -0.48 -6.64 -15.83
CA ARG A 77 0.39 -6.12 -16.89
C ARG A 77 1.85 -5.97 -16.43
N TYR A 78 2.06 -5.53 -15.19
CA TYR A 78 3.38 -5.24 -14.65
C TYR A 78 3.86 -6.26 -13.61
N ASN A 79 3.16 -7.40 -13.49
CA ASN A 79 3.41 -8.46 -12.52
C ASN A 79 3.66 -7.93 -11.09
N LEU A 80 2.82 -6.99 -10.66
CA LEU A 80 2.93 -6.35 -9.34
C LEU A 80 2.27 -7.21 -8.26
N THR A 81 2.83 -7.19 -7.06
CA THR A 81 2.18 -7.78 -5.88
C THR A 81 1.08 -6.87 -5.34
N ASP A 82 0.12 -7.43 -4.60
CA ASP A 82 -0.95 -6.65 -3.95
C ASP A 82 -0.40 -5.55 -3.02
N ILE A 83 0.71 -5.85 -2.32
CA ILE A 83 1.38 -4.93 -1.39
C ILE A 83 2.02 -3.77 -2.16
N GLU A 84 2.64 -4.05 -3.29
CA GLU A 84 3.22 -3.03 -4.16
C GLU A 84 2.15 -2.11 -4.72
N VAL A 85 1.07 -2.67 -5.28
CA VAL A 85 -0.07 -1.89 -5.79
C VAL A 85 -0.65 -1.01 -4.68
N LYS A 86 -0.88 -1.56 -3.49
CA LYS A 86 -1.35 -0.81 -2.31
C LYS A 86 -0.39 0.32 -1.92
N THR A 87 0.92 0.09 -1.99
CA THR A 87 1.95 1.08 -1.67
C THR A 87 2.00 2.18 -2.73
N LEU A 88 1.83 1.82 -4.00
CA LEU A 88 1.75 2.78 -5.11
C LEU A 88 0.50 3.65 -5.04
N ILE A 89 -0.64 3.09 -4.61
CA ILE A 89 -1.86 3.85 -4.35
C ILE A 89 -1.64 4.81 -3.17
N LYS A 90 -1.11 4.32 -2.04
CA LYS A 90 -0.88 5.14 -0.83
C LYS A 90 0.14 6.26 -1.04
N SER A 91 1.15 6.04 -1.87
CA SER A 91 2.15 7.05 -2.25
C SER A 91 1.64 8.03 -3.32
N GLY A 92 0.43 7.82 -3.85
CA GLY A 92 -0.14 8.66 -4.90
C GLY A 92 0.53 8.50 -6.27
N GLN A 93 1.38 7.47 -6.45
CA GLN A 93 1.96 7.10 -7.74
C GLN A 93 0.90 6.44 -8.65
N ILE A 94 -0.07 5.73 -8.06
CA ILE A 94 -1.31 5.33 -8.74
C ILE A 94 -2.43 6.24 -8.23
N ARG A 95 -2.88 7.17 -9.07
CA ARG A 95 -4.02 8.03 -8.77
C ARG A 95 -5.29 7.43 -9.31
N VAL A 96 -6.27 7.27 -8.44
CA VAL A 96 -7.61 6.81 -8.78
C VAL A 96 -8.52 8.03 -8.84
N ASN A 97 -9.09 8.29 -10.02
CA ASN A 97 -10.21 9.19 -10.22
C ASN A 97 -11.47 8.36 -10.54
N GLN A 98 -12.66 8.98 -10.52
CA GLN A 98 -13.96 8.30 -10.58
C GLN A 98 -14.02 7.16 -11.62
N ASN A 99 -13.45 7.34 -12.83
CA ASN A 99 -13.37 6.30 -13.87
C ASN A 99 -11.97 6.09 -14.49
N LYS A 100 -10.94 6.72 -13.92
CA LYS A 100 -9.57 6.71 -14.50
C LYS A 100 -8.57 6.29 -13.45
N VAL A 101 -7.70 5.34 -13.79
CA VAL A 101 -6.57 4.93 -12.97
C VAL A 101 -5.31 5.38 -13.70
N LEU A 102 -4.54 6.21 -13.02
CA LEU A 102 -3.48 7.02 -13.62
C LEU A 102 -2.19 6.62 -12.93
N VAL A 103 -1.30 5.95 -13.65
CA VAL A 103 0.03 5.63 -13.14
C VAL A 103 0.92 6.81 -13.47
N THR A 104 1.21 7.63 -12.46
CA THR A 104 2.01 8.85 -12.62
C THR A 104 3.42 8.54 -12.10
N PRO A 105 4.37 8.15 -12.96
CA PRO A 105 5.75 7.84 -12.59
C PRO A 105 6.48 9.13 -12.22
N ASP A 106 6.36 9.61 -10.99
CA ASP A 106 7.02 10.85 -10.65
C ASP A 106 8.52 10.64 -10.43
N LYS A 107 9.32 10.92 -11.47
CA LYS A 107 10.79 10.99 -11.40
C LYS A 107 11.27 12.04 -10.40
N VAL A 108 10.43 13.03 -10.09
CA VAL A 108 10.76 14.16 -9.24
C VAL A 108 10.50 13.84 -7.76
N SER A 109 9.62 12.89 -7.44
CA SER A 109 9.35 12.45 -6.07
C SER A 109 10.62 12.07 -5.28
N PRO A 110 11.50 11.16 -5.76
CA PRO A 110 12.75 10.86 -5.03
C PRO A 110 13.70 12.07 -4.94
N ILE A 111 13.70 12.96 -5.94
CA ILE A 111 14.53 14.18 -5.96
C ILE A 111 14.04 15.17 -4.89
N ILE A 112 12.72 15.42 -4.82
CA ILE A 112 12.10 16.27 -3.80
C ILE A 112 12.35 15.66 -2.42
N GLY A 113 12.20 14.34 -2.27
CA GLY A 113 12.51 13.66 -1.02
C GLY A 113 13.95 13.89 -0.56
N PHE A 114 14.90 13.82 -1.48
CA PHE A 114 16.30 14.14 -1.19
C PHE A 114 16.51 15.61 -0.79
N VAL A 115 15.90 16.55 -1.51
CA VAL A 115 15.97 17.98 -1.18
C VAL A 115 15.40 18.27 0.23
N ILE A 116 14.25 17.69 0.55
CA ILE A 116 13.64 17.81 1.89
C ILE A 116 14.57 17.24 2.95
N LEU A 117 15.20 16.09 2.69
CA LEU A 117 16.14 15.45 3.63
C LEU A 117 17.36 16.34 3.90
N VAL A 118 17.89 17.00 2.87
CA VAL A 118 19.00 17.97 3.01
C VAL A 118 18.56 19.15 3.87
N ILE A 119 17.40 19.74 3.60
CA ILE A 119 16.86 20.88 4.37
C ILE A 119 16.66 20.49 5.84
N ILE A 120 16.02 19.35 6.11
CA ILE A 120 15.78 18.87 7.48
C ILE A 120 17.09 18.59 8.19
N SER A 121 18.05 17.93 7.52
CA SER A 121 19.37 17.67 8.11
C SER A 121 20.11 18.96 8.45
N PHE A 122 19.98 19.99 7.60
CA PHE A 122 20.57 21.30 7.86
C PHE A 122 19.93 21.98 9.09
N VAL A 123 18.59 21.97 9.20
CA VAL A 123 17.88 22.50 10.37
C VAL A 123 18.26 21.74 11.65
N CYS A 124 18.30 20.40 11.60
CA CYS A 124 18.76 19.59 12.73
C CYS A 124 20.22 19.92 13.11
N GLY A 125 21.10 20.16 12.13
CA GLY A 125 22.48 20.57 12.35
C GLY A 125 22.60 21.93 13.06
N ILE A 126 21.80 22.92 12.66
CA ILE A 126 21.75 24.23 13.36
C ILE A 126 21.31 24.05 14.81
N ASN A 127 20.29 23.23 15.05
CA ASN A 127 19.80 22.98 16.41
C ASN A 127 20.85 22.25 17.27
N LEU A 128 21.57 21.29 16.71
CA LEU A 128 22.70 20.64 17.39
C LEU A 128 23.79 21.65 17.76
N PHE A 129 24.14 22.55 16.84
CA PHE A 129 25.12 23.60 17.09
C PHE A 129 24.67 24.56 18.21
N ALA A 130 23.40 24.97 18.21
CA ALA A 130 22.82 25.82 19.24
C ALA A 130 22.87 25.17 20.64
N ILE A 131 22.67 23.86 20.74
CA ILE A 131 22.79 23.12 22.00
C ILE A 131 24.24 23.14 22.50
N THR A 132 25.22 22.92 21.61
CA THR A 132 26.64 22.93 22.00
C THR A 132 27.16 24.30 22.44
N GLY A 133 26.59 25.39 21.91
CA GLY A 133 26.95 26.76 22.29
C GLY A 133 26.30 27.24 23.59
N SER A 134 25.38 26.47 24.17
CA SER A 134 24.61 26.87 25.34
C SER A 134 25.24 26.36 26.63
N SER A 135 25.99 27.21 27.33
CA SER A 135 26.71 26.86 28.57
C SER A 135 25.82 26.76 29.82
N SER A 136 24.54 27.13 29.74
CA SER A 136 23.61 27.25 30.88
C SER A 136 22.60 26.10 31.01
N VAL A 137 22.67 25.08 30.15
CA VAL A 137 21.66 24.01 30.09
C VAL A 137 22.12 22.79 30.89
N SER A 138 21.21 22.22 31.68
CA SER A 138 21.49 20.98 32.42
C SER A 138 21.71 19.79 31.49
N VAL A 139 22.49 18.79 31.93
CA VAL A 139 22.78 17.57 31.15
C VAL A 139 21.49 16.87 30.69
N TRP A 140 20.46 16.84 31.54
CA TRP A 140 19.14 16.29 31.20
C TRP A 140 18.43 17.08 30.10
N GLY A 141 18.53 18.41 30.11
CA GLY A 141 17.98 19.25 29.04
C GLY A 141 18.66 18.99 27.70
N ILE A 142 19.99 18.80 27.69
CA ILE A 142 20.76 18.44 26.49
C ILE A 142 20.34 17.07 25.95
N LEU A 143 20.19 16.06 26.82
CA LEU A 143 19.75 14.72 26.41
C LEU A 143 18.34 14.72 25.80
N LEU A 144 17.40 15.45 26.41
CA LEU A 144 16.04 15.60 25.86
C LEU A 144 16.05 16.31 24.51
N ALA A 145 16.84 17.37 24.36
CA ALA A 145 16.97 18.08 23.10
C ALA A 145 17.60 17.21 21.99
N LEU A 146 18.64 16.43 22.31
CA LEU A 146 19.23 15.47 21.38
C LEU A 146 18.24 14.37 20.98
N GLY A 147 17.54 13.79 21.94
CA GLY A 147 16.56 12.73 21.69
C GLY A 147 15.43 13.20 20.79
N THR A 148 14.92 14.42 20.99
CA THR A 148 13.87 15.00 20.14
C THR A 148 14.37 15.27 18.72
N ILE A 149 15.57 15.84 18.55
CA ILE A 149 16.17 16.08 17.23
C ILE A 149 16.35 14.78 16.45
N LEU A 150 16.94 13.76 17.08
CA LEU A 150 17.17 12.45 16.43
C LEU A 150 15.84 11.75 16.10
N SER A 151 14.84 11.84 16.98
CA SER A 151 13.52 11.29 16.74
C SER A 151 12.84 11.94 15.52
N VAL A 152 12.81 13.28 15.47
CA VAL A 152 12.25 14.02 14.33
C VAL A 152 12.99 13.67 13.04
N TRP A 153 14.32 13.68 13.07
CA TRP A 153 15.15 13.33 11.91
C TRP A 153 14.87 11.90 11.41
N GLY A 154 14.81 10.93 12.32
CA GLY A 154 14.49 9.54 12.01
C GLY A 154 13.09 9.36 11.42
N ILE A 155 12.08 10.04 11.96
CA ILE A 155 10.70 10.02 11.44
C ILE A 155 10.65 10.57 10.02
N CYS A 156 11.36 11.68 9.75
CA CYS A 156 11.42 12.27 8.42
C CYS A 156 12.08 11.33 7.40
N ILE A 157 13.22 10.72 7.75
CA ILE A 157 13.88 9.72 6.90
C ILE A 157 12.95 8.55 6.60
N TYR A 158 12.27 8.04 7.62
CA TYR A 158 11.32 6.93 7.48
C TYR A 158 10.20 7.28 6.48
N HIS A 159 9.60 8.46 6.62
CA HIS A 159 8.53 8.90 5.72
C HIS A 159 9.01 9.08 4.28
N ILE A 160 10.17 9.72 4.07
CA ILE A 160 10.74 9.93 2.73
C ILE A 160 11.03 8.58 2.06
N LYS A 161 11.68 7.65 2.79
CA LYS A 161 11.96 6.31 2.28
C LYS A 161 10.69 5.56 1.90
N LYS A 162 9.68 5.60 2.76
CA LYS A 162 8.42 4.86 2.59
C LYS A 162 7.54 5.40 1.47
N PHE A 163 7.43 6.70 1.32
CA PHE A 163 6.48 7.33 0.40
C PHE A 163 7.08 7.82 -0.91
N MET A 164 8.39 8.07 -0.97
CA MET A 164 9.02 8.65 -2.16
C MET A 164 9.99 7.65 -2.81
N VAL A 165 10.85 7.00 -2.02
CA VAL A 165 11.90 6.13 -2.56
C VAL A 165 11.39 4.72 -2.90
N ALA A 166 10.72 4.04 -1.95
CA ALA A 166 10.27 2.66 -2.17
C ALA A 166 9.27 2.52 -3.34
N PRO A 167 8.25 3.40 -3.47
CA PRO A 167 7.32 3.34 -4.61
C PRO A 167 8.01 3.58 -5.94
N TRP A 168 8.99 4.50 -5.98
CA TRP A 168 9.80 4.77 -7.16
C TRP A 168 10.63 3.55 -7.57
N GLN A 169 11.25 2.87 -6.60
CA GLN A 169 12.00 1.64 -6.85
C GLN A 169 11.08 0.55 -7.40
N THR A 170 9.90 0.35 -6.84
CA THR A 170 8.91 -0.60 -7.36
C THR A 170 8.55 -0.31 -8.82
N LEU A 171 8.31 0.96 -9.17
CA LEU A 171 8.04 1.37 -10.56
C LEU A 171 9.24 1.13 -11.49
N LYS A 172 10.46 1.33 -10.99
CA LYS A 172 11.69 1.10 -11.76
C LYS A 172 11.90 -0.38 -12.06
N HIS A 173 11.69 -1.26 -11.09
CA HIS A 173 11.89 -2.70 -11.26
C HIS A 173 10.79 -3.36 -12.09
N SER A 174 9.54 -2.92 -11.93
CA SER A 174 8.38 -3.44 -12.69
C SER A 174 8.36 -3.02 -14.17
N GLY A 175 9.34 -2.23 -14.63
CA GLY A 175 9.45 -1.82 -16.03
C GLY A 175 8.42 -0.78 -16.47
N VAL A 176 7.49 -0.39 -15.59
CA VAL A 176 6.47 0.66 -15.82
C VAL A 176 7.12 1.90 -16.45
N LEU A 177 8.25 2.35 -15.91
CA LEU A 177 8.99 3.53 -16.38
C LEU A 177 9.42 3.50 -17.86
N LYS A 178 9.52 2.32 -18.49
CA LYS A 178 9.95 2.17 -19.89
C LYS A 178 8.80 2.40 -20.87
N ASP A 179 7.57 2.09 -20.47
CA ASP A 179 6.37 2.24 -21.30
C ASP A 179 5.85 3.68 -21.33
N LEU A 180 6.41 4.55 -20.48
CA LEU A 180 5.93 5.92 -20.32
C LEU A 180 6.58 6.84 -21.35
N PRO A 181 5.79 7.70 -22.03
CA PRO A 181 6.35 8.69 -22.95
C PRO A 181 7.37 9.56 -22.21
N LYS A 182 8.46 9.95 -22.91
CA LYS A 182 9.50 10.83 -22.35
C LYS A 182 8.91 12.21 -22.04
N ILE A 183 8.30 12.35 -20.86
CA ILE A 183 7.77 13.62 -20.35
C ILE A 183 8.96 14.46 -19.87
N LYS A 184 9.04 15.73 -20.28
CA LYS A 184 10.04 16.69 -19.79
C LYS A 184 9.85 16.93 -18.30
N ILE A 185 10.93 17.17 -17.55
CA ILE A 185 10.91 17.37 -16.09
C ILE A 185 9.96 18.51 -15.69
N LEU A 186 9.89 19.59 -16.49
CA LEU A 186 8.93 20.69 -16.27
C LEU A 186 7.46 20.28 -16.46
N ASP A 187 7.20 19.32 -17.34
CA ASP A 187 5.86 18.78 -17.56
C ASP A 187 5.48 17.81 -16.43
N SER A 188 6.41 17.14 -15.75
CA SER A 188 6.07 16.30 -14.59
C SER A 188 5.54 17.11 -13.39
N LEU A 189 5.97 18.37 -13.25
CA LEU A 189 5.43 19.30 -12.25
C LEU A 189 4.09 19.93 -12.68
N ARG A 190 3.77 19.90 -13.99
CA ARG A 190 2.61 20.60 -14.58
C ARG A 190 1.51 19.67 -15.10
N VAL A 191 1.82 18.41 -15.41
CA VAL A 191 0.93 17.52 -16.15
C VAL A 191 0.22 16.55 -15.22
N ARG A 192 -1.06 16.90 -15.03
CA ARG A 192 -2.22 16.01 -14.96
C ARG A 192 -1.94 14.65 -15.61
N SER A 193 -1.78 13.64 -14.77
CA SER A 193 -2.37 12.30 -14.92
C SER A 193 -2.57 11.76 -16.35
N PHE A 194 -1.79 10.75 -16.74
CA PHE A 194 -1.95 10.04 -18.00
C PHE A 194 -2.91 8.85 -17.86
N THR A 195 -3.88 8.78 -18.78
CA THR A 195 -4.84 7.68 -18.90
C THR A 195 -4.14 6.46 -19.48
N ILE A 196 -4.20 5.33 -18.76
CA ILE A 196 -4.07 4.03 -19.40
C ILE A 196 -5.48 3.69 -19.88
N GLU A 197 -5.67 3.71 -21.21
CA GLU A 197 -6.85 3.13 -21.85
C GLU A 197 -6.76 1.60 -21.82
#